data_AF-A0A285QFC6-F1
#
_entry.id   AF-A0A285QFC6-F1
#
_cell.length_a   1.000
_cell.length_b   1.000
_cell.length_c   1.000
_cell.angle_alpha   90.00
_cell.angle_beta   90.00
_cell.angle_gamma   90.00
#
_symmetry.space_group_name_H-M   'P 1'
#
loop_
_entity.id
_entity.type
_entity.pdbx_description
1 polymer ?
#
loop_
_entity_poly.entity_id
_entity_poly.type
_entity_poly.pdbx_seq_one_letter_code
_entity_poly.pdbx_strand_id
1 'polypeptide(L)'
;MPGVVGLVLLAVAAGRVQTTAGTVEAAARAGARTATLQRDPEAMAKPARDSALETLRQQGVSCRDGDVRVEKGKLDLPGGPVTTVTVTVVCDVELSDLLGGPSGVPVTKHLVGEFRSVVDRYRGT
;
A
#
# COMPACT_ATOMS: atom_id res chain seq x y z
N MET A 1 -11.69 -30.75 21.84
CA MET A 1 -10.82 -29.56 21.99
C MET A 1 -11.19 -28.45 20.99
N PRO A 2 -12.46 -27.95 20.96
CA PRO A 2 -12.87 -26.94 19.98
C PRO A 2 -12.19 -25.57 20.17
N GLY A 3 -11.71 -25.25 21.37
CA GLY A 3 -11.00 -23.98 21.65
C GLY A 3 -9.63 -23.88 20.97
N VAL A 4 -8.94 -25.00 20.73
CA VAL A 4 -7.59 -25.00 20.13
C VAL A 4 -7.66 -24.66 18.64
N VAL A 5 -8.69 -25.16 17.94
CA VAL A 5 -8.94 -24.84 16.53
C VAL A 5 -9.28 -23.34 16.37
N GLY A 6 -10.12 -22.79 17.25
CA GLY A 6 -10.44 -21.36 17.24
C GLY A 6 -9.21 -20.48 17.48
N LEU A 7 -8.33 -20.87 18.41
CA LEU A 7 -7.08 -20.14 18.70
C LEU A 7 -6.12 -20.14 17.50
N VAL A 8 -5.97 -21.28 16.81
CA VAL A 8 -5.13 -21.39 15.62
C VAL A 8 -5.64 -20.51 14.48
N LEU A 9 -6.96 -20.51 14.23
CA LEU A 9 -7.58 -19.65 13.20
C LEU A 9 -7.35 -18.16 13.49
N LEU A 10 -7.49 -17.74 14.75
CA LEU A 10 -7.21 -16.35 15.16
C LEU A 10 -5.74 -15.98 14.97
N ALA A 11 -4.80 -16.87 15.28
CA ALA A 11 -3.38 -16.62 15.09
C ALA A 11 -3.01 -16.47 13.60
N VAL A 12 -3.56 -17.31 12.72
CA VAL A 12 -3.36 -17.22 11.26
C VAL A 12 -3.95 -15.92 10.73
N ALA A 13 -5.16 -15.55 11.15
CA ALA A 13 -5.81 -14.31 10.76
C ALA A 13 -4.98 -13.08 11.19
N ALA A 14 -4.50 -13.05 12.44
CA ALA A 14 -3.66 -11.98 12.95
C ALA A 14 -2.32 -11.88 12.18
N GLY A 15 -1.70 -13.02 11.86
CA GLY A 15 -0.47 -13.07 11.07
C GLY A 15 -0.68 -12.51 9.66
N ARG A 16 -1.74 -12.94 8.97
CA ARG A 16 -2.10 -12.43 7.64
C ARG A 16 -2.39 -10.94 7.65
N VAL A 17 -3.17 -10.43 8.60
CA VAL A 17 -3.49 -8.99 8.70
C VAL A 17 -2.23 -8.15 8.85
N GLN A 18 -1.29 -8.57 9.71
CA GLN A 18 -0.02 -7.88 9.89
C GLN A 18 0.84 -7.91 8.63
N THR A 19 0.86 -9.07 7.95
CA THR A 19 1.59 -9.22 6.68
C THR A 19 1.00 -8.30 5.62
N THR A 20 -0.32 -8.29 5.45
CA THR A 20 -1.03 -7.45 4.47
C THR A 20 -0.82 -5.97 4.75
N ALA A 21 -0.90 -5.52 6.01
CA ALA A 21 -0.63 -4.13 6.36
C ALA A 21 0.78 -3.70 5.97
N GLY A 22 1.80 -4.50 6.33
CA GLY A 22 3.18 -4.26 5.92
C GLY A 22 3.37 -4.31 4.40
N THR A 23 2.57 -5.11 3.71
CA THR A 23 2.57 -5.20 2.25
C THR A 23 2.06 -3.93 1.59
N VAL A 24 0.96 -3.35 2.10
CA VAL A 24 0.39 -2.10 1.58
C VAL A 24 1.36 -0.93 1.79
N GLU A 25 2.03 -0.88 2.95
CA GLU A 25 3.12 0.09 3.18
C GLU A 25 4.33 -0.13 2.27
N ALA A 26 4.71 -1.38 2.04
CA ALA A 26 5.79 -1.71 1.09
C ALA A 26 5.43 -1.27 -0.34
N ALA A 27 4.18 -1.49 -0.76
CA ALA A 27 3.65 -1.04 -2.05
C ALA A 27 3.65 0.49 -2.17
N ALA A 28 3.21 1.22 -1.13
CA ALA A 28 3.26 2.67 -1.09
C ALA A 28 4.70 3.19 -1.22
N ARG A 29 5.64 2.57 -0.50
CA ARG A 29 7.07 2.90 -0.58
C ARG A 29 7.68 2.61 -1.95
N ALA A 30 7.32 1.49 -2.58
CA ALA A 30 7.76 1.14 -3.93
C ALA A 30 7.21 2.11 -4.99
N GLY A 31 5.93 2.49 -4.86
CA GLY A 31 5.30 3.51 -5.70
C GLY A 31 5.99 4.87 -5.55
N ALA A 32 6.25 5.31 -4.32
CA ALA A 32 6.96 6.57 -4.06
C ALA A 32 8.37 6.57 -4.63
N ARG A 33 9.12 5.47 -4.50
CA ARG A 33 10.45 5.30 -5.10
C ARG A 33 10.40 5.34 -6.63
N THR A 34 9.39 4.73 -7.24
CA THR A 34 9.22 4.77 -8.70
C THR A 34 8.87 6.17 -9.17
N ALA A 35 8.03 6.89 -8.40
CA ALA A 35 7.69 8.26 -8.70
C ALA A 35 8.95 9.15 -8.71
N THR A 36 9.79 9.09 -7.69
CA THR A 36 11.00 9.93 -7.61
C THR A 36 12.05 9.64 -8.68
N LEU A 37 11.99 8.47 -9.36
CA LEU A 37 12.85 8.14 -10.49
C LEU A 37 12.42 8.80 -11.81
N GLN A 38 11.16 9.21 -11.91
CA GLN A 38 10.68 9.88 -13.10
C GLN A 38 11.18 11.32 -13.14
N ARG A 39 11.43 11.82 -14.34
CA ARG A 39 11.86 13.23 -14.53
C ARG A 39 10.69 14.19 -14.55
N ASP A 40 9.56 13.73 -15.08
CA ASP A 40 8.38 14.56 -15.26
C ASP A 40 7.35 14.31 -14.16
N PRO A 41 7.09 15.30 -13.28
CA PRO A 41 6.16 15.17 -12.15
C PRO A 41 4.71 14.92 -12.57
N GLU A 42 4.31 15.20 -13.81
CA GLU A 42 2.95 14.97 -14.28
C GLU A 42 2.76 13.53 -14.79
N ALA A 43 3.80 12.94 -15.36
CA ALA A 43 3.81 11.57 -15.86
C ALA A 43 4.13 10.50 -14.80
N MET A 44 4.55 10.87 -13.58
CA MET A 44 4.99 9.91 -12.54
C MET A 44 3.87 9.06 -11.95
N ALA A 45 2.63 9.54 -11.99
CA ALA A 45 1.51 8.89 -11.29
C ALA A 45 1.25 7.47 -11.82
N LYS A 46 1.23 7.30 -13.15
CA LYS A 46 0.99 5.99 -13.78
C LYS A 46 2.03 4.93 -13.40
N PRO A 47 3.35 5.14 -13.61
CA PRO A 47 4.36 4.14 -13.23
C PRO A 47 4.43 3.91 -11.71
N ALA A 48 4.17 4.93 -10.89
CA ALA A 48 4.08 4.76 -9.44
C ALA A 48 2.92 3.84 -9.02
N ARG A 49 1.75 4.01 -9.65
CA ARG A 49 0.58 3.14 -9.46
C ARG A 49 0.87 1.71 -9.90
N ASP A 50 1.42 1.53 -11.10
CA ASP A 50 1.74 0.21 -11.64
C ASP A 50 2.73 -0.55 -10.74
N SER A 51 3.79 0.12 -10.26
CA SER A 51 4.75 -0.49 -9.31
C SER A 51 4.13 -0.85 -7.96
N ALA A 52 3.21 -0.02 -7.44
CA ALA A 52 2.50 -0.33 -6.20
C ALA A 52 1.58 -1.54 -6.38
N LEU A 53 0.83 -1.61 -7.48
CA LEU A 53 -0.04 -2.74 -7.82
C LEU A 53 0.76 -4.03 -8.04
N GLU A 54 1.90 -3.95 -8.72
CA GLU A 54 2.79 -5.10 -8.91
C GLU A 54 3.32 -5.61 -7.56
N THR A 55 3.70 -4.71 -6.65
CA THR A 55 4.17 -5.10 -5.31
C THR A 55 3.09 -5.84 -4.52
N LEU A 56 1.83 -5.39 -4.61
CA LEU A 56 0.69 -6.08 -4.01
C LEU A 56 0.48 -7.47 -4.62
N ARG A 57 0.55 -7.59 -5.95
CA ARG A 57 0.42 -8.86 -6.68
C ARG A 57 1.53 -9.85 -6.32
N GLN A 58 2.78 -9.41 -6.29
CA GLN A 58 3.93 -10.26 -5.94
C GLN A 58 3.84 -10.83 -4.52
N GLN A 59 3.21 -10.09 -3.61
CA GLN A 59 3.01 -10.48 -2.22
C GLN A 59 1.70 -11.26 -2.02
N GLY A 60 0.98 -11.57 -3.11
CA GLY A 60 -0.24 -12.36 -3.10
C GLY A 60 -1.45 -11.63 -2.51
N VAL A 61 -1.40 -10.31 -2.37
CA VAL A 61 -2.51 -9.49 -1.89
C VAL A 61 -3.44 -9.16 -3.05
N SER A 62 -4.63 -9.76 -3.03
CA SER A 62 -5.67 -9.47 -4.03
C SER A 62 -6.59 -8.37 -3.51
N CYS A 63 -6.41 -7.15 -4.03
CA CYS A 63 -7.34 -6.05 -3.78
C CYS A 63 -8.58 -6.23 -4.67
N ARG A 64 -9.76 -6.22 -4.06
CA ARG A 64 -11.04 -6.22 -4.78
C ARG A 64 -11.31 -4.86 -5.41
N ASP A 65 -11.03 -3.82 -4.63
CA ASP A 65 -10.96 -2.43 -5.07
C ASP A 65 -9.60 -1.88 -4.60
N GLY A 66 -8.78 -1.44 -5.55
CA GLY A 66 -7.43 -0.95 -5.28
C GLY A 66 -7.27 0.44 -5.87
N ASP A 67 -7.29 1.46 -5.02
CA ASP A 67 -7.09 2.84 -5.40
C ASP A 67 -5.71 3.32 -4.92
N VAL A 68 -4.83 3.63 -5.86
CA VAL A 68 -3.51 4.18 -5.56
C VAL A 68 -3.53 5.66 -5.91
N ARG A 69 -3.55 6.51 -4.87
CA ARG A 69 -3.46 7.96 -5.00
C ARG A 69 -1.99 8.38 -4.94
N VAL A 70 -1.58 9.19 -5.90
CA VAL A 70 -0.23 9.78 -5.94
C VAL A 70 -0.42 11.27 -5.92
N GLU A 71 -0.01 11.90 -4.83
CA GLU A 71 -0.16 13.32 -4.59
C GLU A 71 1.21 14.00 -4.59
N LYS A 72 1.25 15.15 -5.27
CA LYS A 72 2.43 16.01 -5.29
C LYS A 72 2.27 17.08 -4.23
N GLY A 73 3.26 17.18 -3.37
CA GLY A 73 3.40 18.25 -2.39
C GLY A 73 4.61 19.12 -2.69
N LYS A 74 4.62 20.30 -2.11
CA LYS A 74 5.80 21.13 -1.94
C LYS A 74 6.05 21.26 -0.44
N LEU A 75 7.30 21.11 -0.04
CA LEU A 75 7.72 21.35 1.34
C LEU A 75 8.66 22.54 1.33
N ASP A 76 8.27 23.61 2.00
CA ASP A 76 9.12 24.77 2.19
C ASP A 76 10.09 24.47 3.34
N LEU A 77 11.38 24.43 3.00
CA LEU A 77 12.47 24.22 3.96
C LEU A 77 13.29 25.51 4.00
N PRO A 78 13.99 25.81 5.11
CA PRO A 78 14.85 27.00 5.22
C PRO A 78 15.99 27.06 4.17
N GLY A 79 16.23 25.96 3.42
CA GLY A 79 17.13 25.91 2.26
C GLY A 79 16.44 25.99 0.88
N GLY A 80 15.15 26.36 0.83
CA GLY A 80 14.34 26.49 -0.38
C GLY A 80 13.30 25.37 -0.59
N PRO A 81 12.32 25.58 -1.49
CA PRO A 81 11.14 24.70 -1.62
C PRO A 81 11.45 23.37 -2.31
N VAL A 82 11.38 22.24 -1.60
CA VAL A 82 11.58 20.90 -2.19
C VAL A 82 10.25 20.32 -2.67
N THR A 83 10.30 19.48 -3.70
CA THR A 83 9.12 18.75 -4.17
C THR A 83 9.03 17.43 -3.41
N THR A 84 7.86 17.12 -2.87
CA THR A 84 7.59 15.85 -2.18
C THR A 84 6.52 15.08 -2.94
N VAL A 85 6.60 13.76 -2.92
CA VAL A 85 5.55 12.89 -3.45
C VAL A 85 5.01 12.05 -2.30
N THR A 86 3.70 12.08 -2.12
CA THR A 86 2.97 11.21 -1.21
C THR A 86 2.25 10.17 -2.03
N VAL A 87 2.46 8.89 -1.73
CA VAL A 87 1.71 7.79 -2.34
C VAL A 87 0.85 7.14 -1.27
N THR A 88 -0.45 7.16 -1.49
CA THR A 88 -1.45 6.54 -0.62
C THR A 88 -2.09 5.39 -1.37
N VAL A 89 -1.93 4.19 -0.83
CA VAL A 89 -2.52 2.95 -1.35
C VAL A 89 -3.70 2.60 -0.47
N VAL A 90 -4.90 2.61 -1.07
CA VAL A 90 -6.13 2.12 -0.47
C VAL A 90 -6.47 0.80 -1.13
N CYS A 91 -6.64 -0.24 -0.34
CA CYS A 91 -6.91 -1.58 -0.83
C CYS A 91 -7.94 -2.29 0.03
N ASP A 92 -8.97 -2.78 -0.63
CA ASP A 92 -9.99 -3.64 -0.06
C ASP A 92 -9.59 -5.11 -0.21
N VAL A 93 -9.16 -5.73 0.88
CA VAL A 93 -8.73 -7.14 0.88
C VAL A 93 -9.85 -8.01 1.40
N GLU A 94 -10.27 -8.97 0.59
CA GLU A 94 -11.24 -9.99 0.99
C GLU A 94 -10.52 -11.06 1.82
N LEU A 95 -10.87 -11.18 3.11
CA LEU A 95 -10.35 -12.24 3.97
C LEU A 95 -11.27 -13.46 3.84
N SER A 96 -11.21 -14.14 2.70
CA SER A 96 -12.00 -15.36 2.43
C SER A 96 -11.65 -16.52 3.37
N ASP A 97 -10.47 -16.48 4.00
CA ASP A 97 -9.95 -17.49 4.94
C ASP A 97 -10.47 -17.31 6.38
N LEU A 98 -10.98 -16.11 6.70
CA LEU A 98 -11.83 -15.95 7.88
C LEU A 98 -13.16 -16.59 7.53
N LEU A 99 -13.25 -17.89 7.78
CA LEU A 99 -14.46 -18.70 7.74
C LEU A 99 -15.65 -17.78 7.95
N GLY A 100 -16.39 -17.50 6.87
CA GLY A 100 -17.59 -16.71 6.94
C GLY A 100 -18.36 -17.22 8.15
N GLY A 101 -18.75 -16.31 9.04
CA GLY A 101 -19.64 -16.68 10.13
C GLY A 101 -20.85 -17.44 9.56
N PRO A 102 -21.75 -17.96 10.40
CA PRO A 102 -22.90 -18.78 9.97
C PRO A 102 -23.81 -18.15 8.88
N SER A 103 -23.57 -16.88 8.50
CA SER A 103 -24.22 -16.11 7.44
C SER A 103 -23.51 -16.07 6.07
N GLY A 104 -22.31 -16.64 5.88
CA GLY A 104 -21.65 -16.72 4.56
C GLY A 104 -21.21 -15.37 3.96
N VAL A 105 -21.10 -14.32 4.77
CA VAL A 105 -20.74 -12.97 4.31
C VAL A 105 -19.21 -12.86 4.16
N PRO A 106 -18.67 -12.55 2.98
CA PRO A 106 -17.24 -12.29 2.81
C PRO A 106 -16.83 -11.08 3.64
N VAL A 107 -15.80 -11.23 4.47
CA VAL A 107 -15.26 -10.14 5.29
C VAL A 107 -14.24 -9.38 4.48
N THR A 108 -14.60 -8.20 3.98
CA THR A 108 -13.66 -7.26 3.37
C THR A 108 -13.04 -6.40 4.46
N LYS A 109 -11.72 -6.21 4.43
CA LYS A 109 -11.05 -5.19 5.23
C LYS A 109 -10.52 -4.09 4.33
N HIS A 110 -10.87 -2.85 4.69
CA HIS A 110 -10.24 -1.65 4.15
C HIS A 110 -8.85 -1.49 4.80
N LEU A 111 -7.79 -1.60 3.99
CA LEU A 111 -6.42 -1.26 4.41
C LEU A 111 -5.96 0.00 3.68
N VAL A 112 -5.28 0.87 4.43
CA VAL A 112 -4.69 2.11 3.91
C VAL A 112 -3.24 2.14 4.32
N GLY A 113 -2.33 2.35 3.36
CA GLY A 113 -0.92 2.59 3.61
C GLY A 113 -0.46 3.83 2.87
N GLU A 114 0.28 4.70 3.57
CA GLU A 114 0.77 5.96 3.04
C GLU A 114 2.29 6.01 3.16
N PHE A 115 2.96 6.50 2.13
CA PHE A 115 4.39 6.80 2.19
C PHE A 115 4.72 8.11 1.49
N ARG A 116 5.40 9.00 2.22
CA ARG A 116 5.89 10.29 1.70
C ARG A 116 7.39 10.22 1.46
N SER A 117 7.81 10.61 0.26
CA SER A 117 9.21 10.70 -0.13
C SER A 117 9.54 12.07 -0.71
N VAL A 118 10.77 12.54 -0.51
CA VAL A 118 11.27 13.79 -1.08
C VAL A 118 11.90 13.47 -2.44
N VAL A 119 11.57 14.25 -3.47
CA VAL A 119 12.23 14.15 -4.78
C VAL A 119 13.64 14.75 -4.63
N ASP A 120 14.66 13.93 -4.85
CA ASP A 120 16.04 14.37 -4.75
C ASP A 120 16.34 15.40 -5.84
N ARG A 121 16.51 16.66 -5.42
CA ARG A 121 16.73 17.80 -6.32
C ARG A 121 18.16 17.89 -6.85
N TYR A 122 19.11 17.07 -6.36
CA TYR A 122 20.54 17.18 -6.68
C TYR A 122 21.01 16.23 -7.80
N ARG A 123 20.11 15.42 -8.37
CA ARG A 123 20.45 14.45 -9.43
C ARG A 123 20.12 14.92 -10.86
N GLY A 124 20.20 16.23 -11.11
CA GLY A 124 20.12 16.82 -12.45
C GLY A 124 21.42 17.53 -12.81
N THR A 125 22.28 16.86 -13.57
CA THR A 125 23.29 17.50 -14.43
C THR A 125 22.79 17.49 -15.86
#